data_AF-A0A0F9M8Z9-F1
#
_entry.id   AF-A0A0F9M8Z9-F1
#
_cell.length_a   1.000
_cell.length_b   1.000
_cell.length_c   1.000
_cell.angle_alpha   90.00
_cell.angle_beta   90.00
_cell.angle_gamma   90.00
#
_symmetry.space_group_name_H-M   'P 1'
#
loop_
_entity.id
_entity.type
_entity.pdbx_description
1 polymer ?
#
loop_
_entity_poly.entity_id
_entity_poly.type
_entity_poly.pdbx_seq_one_letter_code
_entity_poly.pdbx_strand_id
1 'polypeptide(L)'
;MTLGTQIRFVDGREATVVFNSLIGVGIVWGLHNPNPLGFEGTDGNTTEIGCPEDFVWRPKALLRDPWLGCERSGFAAEQCVGENYEITRVGFGGEGGEA
;
A
#
# COMPACT_ATOMS: atom_id res chain seq x y z
N MET A 1 -6.61 4.52 -4.47
CA MET A 1 -6.86 3.07 -4.37
C MET A 1 -7.38 2.73 -2.98
N THR A 2 -8.28 1.76 -2.83
CA THR A 2 -8.84 1.41 -1.52
C THR A 2 -7.84 0.62 -0.67
N LEU A 3 -7.73 0.91 0.62
CA LEU A 3 -6.92 0.11 1.56
C LEU A 3 -7.42 -1.33 1.63
N GLY A 4 -6.52 -2.28 1.87
CA GLY A 4 -6.81 -3.72 1.85
C GLY A 4 -6.90 -4.35 0.45
N THR A 5 -6.93 -3.54 -0.61
CA THR A 5 -6.90 -4.02 -2.00
C THR A 5 -5.67 -4.89 -2.23
N GLN A 6 -5.85 -6.04 -2.86
CA GLN A 6 -4.79 -6.97 -3.20
C GLN A 6 -4.49 -6.89 -4.69
N ILE A 7 -3.21 -6.95 -5.03
CA ILE A 7 -2.72 -6.82 -6.39
C ILE A 7 -1.69 -7.91 -6.70
N ARG A 8 -1.52 -8.21 -7.99
CA ARG A 8 -0.49 -9.10 -8.51
C ARG A 8 0.29 -8.40 -9.62
N PHE A 9 1.61 -8.38 -9.50
CA PHE A 9 2.52 -7.85 -10.51
C PHE A 9 2.78 -8.86 -11.62
N VAL A 10 3.25 -8.37 -12.77
CA VAL A 10 3.59 -9.20 -13.94
C VAL A 10 4.69 -10.24 -13.67
N ASP A 11 5.55 -9.98 -12.68
CA ASP A 11 6.61 -10.90 -12.24
C ASP A 11 6.13 -11.94 -11.22
N GLY A 12 4.82 -11.96 -10.94
CA GLY A 12 4.18 -12.88 -10.00
C GLY A 12 4.25 -12.45 -8.55
N ARG A 13 4.91 -11.33 -8.20
CA ARG A 13 4.85 -10.79 -6.84
C ARG A 13 3.44 -10.34 -6.51
N GLU A 14 3.07 -10.49 -5.25
CA GLU A 14 1.76 -10.10 -4.75
C GLU A 14 1.92 -9.08 -3.64
N ALA A 15 0.93 -8.20 -3.50
CA ALA A 15 0.98 -7.14 -2.52
C ALA A 15 -0.42 -6.71 -2.05
N THR A 16 -0.45 -6.08 -0.89
CA THR A 16 -1.65 -5.50 -0.29
C THR A 16 -1.47 -4.02 -0.08
N VAL A 17 -2.46 -3.24 -0.52
CA VAL A 17 -2.52 -1.79 -0.36
C VAL A 17 -2.78 -1.44 1.10
N VAL A 18 -1.86 -0.70 1.70
CA VAL A 18 -1.91 -0.30 3.12
C VAL A 18 -1.81 1.20 3.29
N PHE A 19 -1.58 1.93 2.21
CA PHE A 19 -1.39 3.36 2.25
C PHE A 19 -1.92 3.99 0.97
N ASN A 20 -2.62 5.12 1.08
CA ASN A 20 -3.08 5.89 -0.07
C ASN A 20 -2.99 7.38 0.27
N SER A 21 -2.16 8.11 -0.48
CA SER A 21 -1.76 9.48 -0.18
C SER A 21 -1.55 10.31 -1.44
N LEU A 22 -1.19 11.59 -1.26
CA LEU A 22 -0.78 12.46 -2.36
C LEU A 22 0.54 12.03 -3.01
N ILE A 23 1.45 11.39 -2.27
CA ILE A 23 2.73 10.92 -2.82
C ILE A 23 2.58 9.60 -3.60
N GLY A 24 1.53 8.84 -3.33
CA GLY A 24 1.18 7.62 -4.04
C GLY A 24 0.43 6.59 -3.19
N VAL A 25 0.28 5.40 -3.77
CA VAL A 25 -0.34 4.23 -3.12
C VAL A 25 0.77 3.33 -2.60
N GLY A 26 0.82 3.12 -1.29
CA GLY A 26 1.81 2.27 -0.64
C GLY A 26 1.29 0.87 -0.36
N ILE A 27 2.18 -0.10 -0.52
CA ILE A 27 1.88 -1.52 -0.39
C ILE A 27 2.82 -2.21 0.59
N VAL A 28 2.36 -3.33 1.15
CA VAL A 28 3.22 -4.36 1.76
C VAL A 28 3.21 -5.60 0.87
N TRP A 29 4.31 -6.32 0.84
CA TRP A 29 4.44 -7.57 0.08
C TRP A 29 3.60 -8.69 0.71
N GLY A 30 2.96 -9.49 -0.14
CA GLY A 30 2.04 -10.57 0.24
C GLY A 30 0.56 -10.18 0.23
N LEU A 31 -0.29 -11.20 0.28
CA LEU A 31 -1.74 -11.09 0.36
C LEU A 31 -2.20 -11.10 1.82
N HIS A 32 -2.53 -9.92 2.35
CA HIS A 32 -2.91 -9.72 3.74
C HIS A 32 -4.38 -9.33 3.86
N ASN A 33 -4.95 -9.56 5.04
CA ASN A 33 -6.28 -9.11 5.42
C ASN A 33 -6.17 -8.13 6.60
N PRO A 34 -5.67 -6.91 6.35
CA PRO A 34 -5.45 -5.96 7.44
C PRO A 34 -6.79 -5.50 8.03
N ASN A 35 -6.86 -5.38 9.37
CA ASN A 35 -8.05 -4.87 10.04
C ASN A 35 -8.16 -3.35 9.79
N PRO A 36 -9.32 -2.84 9.32
CA PRO A 36 -9.54 -1.41 9.12
C PRO A 36 -9.18 -0.54 10.34
N LEU A 37 -9.44 -1.03 11.56
CA LEU A 37 -9.14 -0.33 12.81
C LEU A 37 -7.63 -0.08 13.00
N GLY A 38 -6.80 -0.90 12.37
CA GLY A 38 -5.34 -0.74 12.37
C GLY A 38 -4.85 0.50 11.61
N PHE A 39 -5.73 1.18 10.88
CA PHE A 39 -5.43 2.42 10.13
C PHE A 39 -6.09 3.66 10.77
N GLU A 40 -6.84 3.51 11.86
CA GLU A 40 -7.40 4.66 12.57
C GLU A 40 -6.26 5.55 13.10
N GLY A 41 -6.35 6.86 12.83
CA GLY A 41 -5.30 7.82 13.18
C GLY A 41 -4.13 7.88 12.18
N THR A 42 -4.14 7.07 11.12
CA THR A 42 -3.24 7.24 9.97
C THR A 42 -3.88 8.11 8.90
N ASP A 43 -3.09 8.99 8.30
CA ASP A 43 -3.47 9.89 7.22
C ASP A 43 -2.50 9.77 6.03
N GLY A 44 -2.76 10.53 4.96
CA GLY A 44 -1.90 10.55 3.78
C GLY A 44 -0.47 11.09 4.00
N ASN A 45 -0.13 11.61 5.20
CA ASN A 45 1.20 12.13 5.55
C ASN A 45 1.98 11.19 6.48
N THR A 46 1.40 10.04 6.82
CA THR A 46 1.94 9.09 7.80
C THR A 46 3.25 8.44 7.36
N THR A 47 3.81 8.76 6.18
CA THR A 47 5.15 8.33 5.74
C THR A 47 6.29 9.22 6.24
N GLU A 48 6.03 10.44 6.72
CA GLU A 48 7.08 11.40 7.10
C GLU A 48 6.97 11.87 8.56
N ILE A 49 5.76 12.19 9.04
CA ILE A 49 5.51 12.73 10.38
C ILE A 49 4.18 12.15 10.89
N GLY A 50 4.20 11.44 12.02
CA GLY A 50 2.98 10.93 12.66
C GLY A 50 2.68 9.45 12.45
N CYS A 51 3.57 8.67 11.80
CA CYS A 51 3.48 7.21 11.85
C CYS A 51 3.63 6.74 13.30
N PRO A 52 2.64 6.03 13.87
CA PRO A 52 2.83 5.39 15.15
C PRO A 52 4.06 4.48 15.11
N GLU A 53 4.86 4.48 16.18
CA GLU A 53 6.06 3.62 16.25
C GLU A 53 5.68 2.15 16.04
N ASP A 54 4.52 1.75 16.57
CA ASP A 54 3.96 0.40 16.46
C ASP A 54 3.13 0.14 15.19
N PHE A 55 3.14 1.04 14.20
CA PHE A 55 2.36 0.84 12.98
C PHE A 55 2.93 -0.32 12.15
N VAL A 56 2.26 -1.47 12.20
CA VAL A 56 2.71 -2.71 11.54
C VAL A 56 2.56 -2.68 10.02
N TRP A 57 1.69 -1.81 9.49
CA TRP A 57 1.39 -1.71 8.06
C TRP A 57 2.22 -0.66 7.33
N ARG A 58 3.45 -0.38 7.80
CA ARG A 58 4.37 0.55 7.12
C ARG A 58 4.59 0.08 5.68
N PRO A 59 4.33 0.96 4.68
CA PRO A 59 4.50 0.60 3.28
C PRO A 59 5.96 0.23 2.98
N LYS A 60 6.15 -0.81 2.17
CA LYS A 60 7.45 -1.31 1.71
C LYS A 60 7.78 -0.90 0.28
N ALA A 61 6.76 -0.54 -0.48
CA ALA A 61 6.87 -0.07 -1.86
C ALA A 61 5.71 0.88 -2.21
N LEU A 62 5.88 1.64 -3.29
CA LEU A 62 4.90 2.57 -3.86
C LEU A 62 4.52 2.16 -5.28
N LEU A 63 3.22 2.19 -5.57
CA LEU A 63 2.65 1.92 -6.90
C LEU A 63 2.73 3.16 -7.79
N ARG A 64 3.95 3.52 -8.17
CA ARG A 64 4.26 4.65 -9.05
C ARG A 64 5.67 4.47 -9.60
N ASP A 65 5.96 5.14 -10.71
CA ASP A 65 7.34 5.40 -11.12
C ASP A 65 8.11 6.26 -10.11
N PRO A 66 9.43 6.06 -10.00
CA PRO A 66 10.28 6.89 -9.16
C PRO A 66 10.29 8.34 -9.64
N TRP A 67 10.36 9.28 -8.70
CA TRP A 67 10.47 10.71 -8.98
C TRP A 67 11.65 11.34 -8.21
N LEU A 68 12.08 12.51 -8.67
CA LEU A 68 13.15 13.26 -8.03
C LEU A 68 12.73 13.65 -6.59
N GLY A 69 13.43 13.12 -5.60
CA GLY A 69 13.17 13.40 -4.19
C GLY A 69 12.23 12.44 -3.47
N CYS A 70 11.87 11.30 -4.07
CA CYS A 70 11.10 10.24 -3.37
C CYS A 70 11.73 9.77 -2.06
N GLU A 71 13.06 9.83 -1.97
CA GLU A 71 13.83 9.50 -0.75
C GLU A 71 13.47 10.41 0.42
N ARG A 72 13.07 11.66 0.17
CA ARG A 72 12.64 12.60 1.22
C ARG A 72 11.34 12.14 1.88
N SER A 73 10.51 11.40 1.14
CA SER A 73 9.28 10.78 1.64
C SER A 73 9.48 9.35 2.17
N GLY A 74 10.73 8.92 2.35
CA GLY A 74 11.07 7.63 2.96
C GLY A 74 11.12 6.43 2.01
N PHE A 75 11.16 6.65 0.69
CA PHE A 75 11.22 5.58 -0.30
C PHE A 75 12.43 5.73 -1.23
N ALA A 76 13.20 4.65 -1.40
CA ALA A 76 14.21 4.56 -2.44
C ALA A 76 13.55 4.40 -3.83
N ALA A 77 14.25 4.80 -4.88
CA ALA A 77 13.75 4.69 -6.25
C ALA A 77 13.36 3.25 -6.65
N GLU A 78 14.09 2.25 -6.13
CA GLU A 78 13.79 0.82 -6.35
C GLU A 78 12.49 0.34 -5.66
N GLN A 79 12.00 1.08 -4.67
CA GLN A 79 10.74 0.80 -3.98
C GLN A 79 9.54 1.38 -4.73
N CYS A 80 9.76 2.19 -5.76
CA CYS A 80 8.75 2.67 -6.68
C CYS A 80 8.55 1.62 -7.79
N VAL A 81 7.53 0.77 -7.62
CA VAL A 81 7.35 -0.46 -8.42
C VAL A 81 6.39 -0.28 -9.61
N GLY A 82 6.01 0.97 -9.91
CA GLY A 82 5.18 1.30 -11.06
C GLY A 82 3.72 0.91 -10.92
N GLU A 83 3.01 0.98 -12.04
CA GLU A 83 1.55 0.81 -12.12
C GLU A 83 1.11 -0.45 -12.88
N ASN A 84 2.07 -1.30 -13.28
CA ASN A 84 1.80 -2.53 -14.03
C ASN A 84 1.45 -3.68 -13.08
N TYR A 85 0.20 -3.73 -12.66
CA TYR A 85 -0.35 -4.78 -11.80
C TYR A 85 -1.81 -5.08 -12.15
N GLU A 86 -2.27 -6.26 -11.78
CA GLU A 86 -3.68 -6.66 -11.77
C GLU A 86 -4.26 -6.50 -10.36
N ILE A 87 -5.50 -6.04 -10.23
CA ILE A 87 -6.24 -6.05 -8.97
C ILE A 87 -6.90 -7.42 -8.81
N THR A 88 -6.50 -8.17 -7.78
CA THR A 88 -7.05 -9.50 -7.49
C THR A 88 -8.21 -9.44 -6.48
N ARG A 89 -8.25 -8.40 -5.64
CA ARG A 89 -9.35 -8.15 -4.69
C ARG A 89 -9.40 -6.68 -4.30
N VAL A 90 -10.60 -6.13 -4.14
CA VAL A 90 -10.80 -4.73 -3.73
C VAL A 90 -11.13 -4.64 -2.24
N GLY A 91 -10.44 -3.74 -1.54
CA GLY A 91 -10.77 -3.38 -0.16
C GLY A 91 -10.41 -4.42 0.90
N PHE A 92 -10.72 -4.10 2.16
CA PHE A 92 -10.63 -5.06 3.26
C PHE A 92 -11.65 -6.17 3.08
N GLY A 93 -11.25 -7.43 3.30
CA GLY A 93 -12.16 -8.43 3.88
C GLY A 93 -13.52 -8.64 3.19
N GLY A 94 -13.59 -8.93 1.89
CA GLY A 94 -14.75 -9.68 1.37
C GLY A 94 -14.65 -11.14 1.81
N GLU A 95 -15.48 -11.58 2.74
CA GLU A 95 -16.05 -12.94 2.65
C GLU A 95 -17.09 -12.89 1.53
N GLY A 96 -17.09 -13.89 0.65
CA GLY A 96 -17.91 -13.91 -0.56
C GLY A 96 -19.41 -13.77 -0.29
N GLY A 97 -20.10 -13.19 -1.27
CA GLY A 97 -21.55 -13.17 -1.34
C GLY A 97 -22.00 -13.05 -2.79
N GLU A 98 -22.12 -14.20 -3.46
CA GLU A 98 -23.10 -14.38 -4.54
C GLU A 98 -24.50 -14.22 -3.93
N ALA A 99 -25.34 -13.38 -4.53
CA ALA A 99 -26.80 -13.49 -4.59
C ALA A 99 -27.33 -12.63 -5.74
#